data_AF-A0A2C6CU25-F1
#
_entry.id   AF-A0A2C6CU25-F1
#
_cell.length_a   1.000
_cell.length_b   1.000
_cell.length_c   1.000
_cell.angle_alpha   90.00
_cell.angle_beta   90.00
_cell.angle_gamma   90.00
#
_symmetry.space_group_name_H-M   'P 1'
#
loop_
_entity.id
_entity.type
_entity.pdbx_description
1 polymer ?
#
loop_
_entity_poly.entity_id
_entity_poly.type
_entity_poly.pdbx_seq_one_letter_code
_entity_poly.pdbx_strand_id
1 'polypeptide(L)'
;MHILVLNVGSSSLKAAIIDPLNGQRMISLTAERLLDDPVAEFSDGSQVELKRTGHENALKSCLLALKDKLGDTEISGVGHRVVHGGEAFDRPVLLTDKVAMLIGEQSRLAPLHNPVNLRGIEIARELFPDHNHYAVFDTAFHQSMPRRAKTYALPKELMDKYGIRRYGFHGMSHQYVSRKAAEYLKDDLRNLRVISCHLGNGCSVAAIEFGRSVETSMGMTPLEGLVMGTRSGDLDPGIPTYLHDQAGLSLEEIDHLLNRQSGLAGLSGVGNDLRTILEAASNGNADCQLAVQVFTHRLRKYIGAYAAIMGGVDAIVFTGGIGENSKVIRHRAAQRLNFLGAIINEDANSILQLSEDQPVAEFSMRHSRVRLLAVKTDEQLAIARDCSKMIAKADEVNQLPQIPVAISARHIHLTRETLDTLYGEGHELKVRKWLSQPGQFAAEETVTVVGPRNQIERVRILGPLRSKDQVEISRTDEFFLGIDAPVRESGKVENTPGCKLIGPAGSVDIEDGVICAWRHIHMTPEDALRFGVQDRDVVEVSVGGAERSLTFGNVLIRVSEKYALEMHIDTDEGNAAEIQPGDTGVLMNTGSTGHLVKRKLSVVR
;
A
#
# COMPACT_ATOMS: atom_id res chain seq x y z
N MET A 1 4.89 4.86 -25.90
CA MET A 1 6.01 4.80 -24.92
C MET A 1 6.44 3.36 -24.83
N HIS A 2 7.74 3.05 -24.94
CA HIS A 2 8.22 1.68 -24.84
C HIS A 2 9.20 1.55 -23.68
N ILE A 3 8.97 0.58 -22.79
CA ILE A 3 9.82 0.35 -21.62
C ILE A 3 10.51 -0.98 -21.77
N LEU A 4 11.85 -0.99 -21.67
CA LEU A 4 12.61 -2.22 -21.54
C LEU A 4 12.51 -2.70 -20.09
N VAL A 5 11.96 -3.88 -19.87
CA VAL A 5 11.81 -4.48 -18.54
C VAL A 5 12.74 -5.66 -18.39
N LEU A 6 13.54 -5.66 -17.32
CA LEU A 6 14.51 -6.71 -16.99
C LEU A 6 14.15 -7.39 -15.65
N ASN A 7 14.06 -8.72 -15.67
CA ASN A 7 13.94 -9.57 -14.50
C ASN A 7 15.10 -10.56 -14.48
N VAL A 8 16.13 -10.24 -13.70
CA VAL A 8 17.37 -11.03 -13.59
C VAL A 8 17.30 -11.89 -12.33
N GLY A 9 17.28 -13.20 -12.50
CA GLY A 9 17.36 -14.19 -11.44
C GLY A 9 18.72 -14.89 -11.42
N SER A 10 18.96 -15.69 -10.37
CA SER A 10 20.21 -16.43 -10.18
C SER A 10 20.52 -17.44 -11.29
N SER A 11 19.50 -17.90 -12.03
CA SER A 11 19.65 -18.89 -13.10
C SER A 11 18.90 -18.51 -14.39
N SER A 12 18.27 -17.33 -14.47
CA SER A 12 17.43 -16.95 -15.60
C SER A 12 17.38 -15.45 -15.82
N LEU A 13 17.13 -15.02 -17.05
CA LEU A 13 16.78 -13.64 -17.42
C LEU A 13 15.45 -13.67 -18.17
N LYS A 14 14.53 -12.78 -17.80
CA LYS A 14 13.39 -12.43 -18.65
C LYS A 14 13.49 -10.95 -18.99
N ALA A 15 13.55 -10.64 -20.28
CA ALA A 15 13.55 -9.27 -20.77
C ALA A 15 12.40 -9.07 -21.76
N ALA A 16 11.78 -7.90 -21.75
CA ALA A 16 10.76 -7.56 -22.73
C ALA A 16 10.67 -6.06 -22.94
N ILE A 17 10.35 -5.64 -24.16
CA ILE A 17 10.01 -4.25 -24.48
C ILE A 17 8.50 -4.15 -24.58
N ILE A 18 7.92 -3.36 -23.69
CA ILE A 18 6.47 -3.35 -23.45
C ILE A 18 5.93 -1.94 -23.63
N ASP A 19 4.81 -1.82 -24.35
CA ASP A 19 3.96 -0.64 -24.28
C ASP A 19 3.08 -0.73 -23.01
N PRO A 20 3.27 0.17 -22.02
CA PRO A 20 2.55 0.11 -20.75
C PRO A 20 1.05 0.41 -20.86
N LEU A 21 0.61 1.09 -21.94
CA LEU A 21 -0.78 1.48 -22.14
C LEU A 21 -1.64 0.27 -22.50
N ASN A 22 -1.22 -0.47 -23.53
CA ASN A 22 -1.99 -1.60 -24.07
C ASN A 22 -1.42 -2.98 -23.70
N GLY A 23 -0.20 -3.04 -23.15
CA GLY A 23 0.49 -4.29 -22.78
C GLY A 23 1.18 -5.01 -23.93
N GLN A 24 1.23 -4.43 -25.13
CA GLN A 24 1.84 -5.05 -26.29
C GLN A 24 3.35 -5.22 -26.09
N ARG A 25 3.85 -6.42 -26.39
CA ARG A 25 5.27 -6.78 -26.34
C ARG A 25 5.86 -6.74 -27.74
N MET A 26 6.87 -5.90 -27.96
CA MET A 26 7.56 -5.84 -29.25
C MET A 26 8.59 -6.95 -29.40
N ILE A 27 9.43 -7.09 -28.38
CA ILE A 27 10.49 -8.10 -28.32
C ILE A 27 10.44 -8.68 -26.91
N SER A 28 10.48 -10.00 -26.78
CA SER A 28 10.73 -10.67 -25.50
C SER A 28 11.91 -11.63 -25.65
N LEU A 29 12.74 -11.73 -24.61
CA LEU A 29 13.87 -12.64 -24.51
C LEU A 29 13.74 -13.42 -23.21
N THR A 30 13.80 -14.74 -23.30
CA THR A 30 13.91 -15.61 -22.12
C THR A 30 15.24 -16.33 -22.18
N ALA A 31 15.99 -16.29 -21.10
CA ALA A 31 17.19 -17.07 -20.91
C ALA A 31 17.10 -17.89 -19.63
N GLU A 32 17.50 -19.15 -19.69
CA GLU A 32 17.49 -20.09 -18.57
C GLU A 32 18.85 -20.76 -18.43
N ARG A 33 19.08 -21.37 -17.26
CA ARG A 33 20.32 -22.08 -16.91
C ARG A 33 21.58 -21.24 -17.14
N LEU A 34 21.51 -19.93 -16.83
CA LEU A 34 22.58 -18.96 -17.09
C LEU A 34 23.95 -19.33 -16.49
N LEU A 35 23.98 -20.11 -15.41
CA LEU A 35 25.21 -20.57 -14.76
C LEU A 35 25.83 -21.79 -15.43
N ASP A 36 25.00 -22.71 -15.93
CA ASP A 36 25.42 -24.06 -16.30
C ASP A 36 25.42 -24.21 -17.83
N ASP A 37 24.23 -24.46 -18.39
CA ASP A 37 24.01 -24.69 -19.82
C ASP A 37 23.02 -23.66 -20.37
N PRO A 38 23.50 -22.43 -20.61
CA PRO A 38 22.65 -21.29 -20.85
C PRO A 38 21.95 -21.44 -22.20
N VAL A 39 20.63 -21.30 -22.18
CA VAL A 39 19.79 -21.29 -23.38
C VAL A 39 18.99 -20.01 -23.37
N ALA A 40 19.00 -19.28 -24.48
CA ALA A 40 18.28 -18.03 -24.62
C ALA A 40 17.61 -17.93 -25.98
N GLU A 41 16.35 -17.50 -25.95
CA GLU A 41 15.46 -17.49 -27.11
C GLU A 41 14.57 -16.24 -27.08
N PHE A 42 14.43 -15.62 -28.24
CA PHE A 42 13.48 -14.54 -28.47
C PHE A 42 12.08 -15.06 -28.77
N SER A 43 11.06 -14.21 -28.56
CA SER A 43 9.66 -14.54 -28.86
C SER A 43 9.36 -14.88 -30.32
N ASP A 44 10.27 -14.59 -31.26
CA ASP A 44 10.16 -14.97 -32.68
C ASP A 44 10.86 -16.30 -33.02
N GLY A 45 11.35 -17.02 -32.01
CA GLY A 45 12.02 -18.32 -32.15
C GLY A 45 13.52 -18.24 -32.45
N SER A 46 14.09 -17.04 -32.61
CA SER A 46 15.53 -16.89 -32.81
C SER A 46 16.30 -17.17 -31.51
N GLN A 47 17.39 -17.94 -31.64
CA GLN A 47 18.25 -18.34 -30.53
C GLN A 47 19.41 -17.34 -30.36
N VAL A 48 19.86 -17.14 -29.12
CA VAL A 48 21.08 -16.41 -28.81
C VAL A 48 22.18 -17.42 -28.51
N GLU A 49 23.30 -17.33 -29.23
CA GLU A 49 24.47 -18.16 -28.93
C GLU A 49 25.11 -17.72 -27.62
N LEU A 50 25.07 -18.59 -26.62
CA LEU A 50 25.66 -18.35 -25.30
C LEU A 50 26.80 -19.33 -25.03
N LYS A 51 27.91 -18.81 -24.50
CA LYS A 51 29.04 -19.62 -24.05
C LYS A 51 28.90 -19.93 -22.57
N ARG A 52 29.30 -21.14 -22.16
CA ARG A 52 29.39 -21.57 -20.76
C ARG A 52 30.54 -20.87 -20.04
N THR A 53 30.35 -19.59 -19.74
CA THR A 53 31.38 -18.68 -19.21
C THR A 53 30.94 -17.99 -17.91
N GLY A 54 29.93 -18.57 -17.23
CA GLY A 54 29.34 -18.06 -16.01
C GLY A 54 28.16 -17.11 -16.24
N HIS A 55 27.40 -16.87 -15.16
CA HIS A 55 26.15 -16.10 -15.17
C HIS A 55 26.32 -14.70 -15.74
N GLU A 56 27.37 -14.00 -15.34
CA GLU A 56 27.61 -12.61 -15.73
C GLU A 56 27.82 -12.46 -17.25
N ASN A 57 28.68 -13.32 -17.83
CA ASN A 57 28.94 -13.29 -19.26
C ASN A 57 27.71 -13.69 -20.06
N ALA A 58 26.96 -14.71 -19.60
CA ALA A 58 25.70 -15.10 -20.24
C ALA A 58 24.68 -13.96 -20.22
N LEU A 59 24.52 -13.28 -19.08
CA LEU A 59 23.65 -12.12 -18.92
C LEU A 59 24.06 -10.96 -19.84
N LYS A 60 25.36 -10.64 -19.91
CA LYS A 60 25.89 -9.61 -20.80
C LYS A 60 25.64 -9.95 -22.27
N SER A 61 25.87 -11.19 -22.69
CA SER A 61 25.58 -11.66 -24.05
C SER A 61 24.10 -11.58 -24.39
N CYS A 62 23.20 -11.96 -23.47
CA CYS A 62 21.76 -11.81 -23.66
C CYS A 62 21.34 -10.34 -23.85
N LEU A 63 21.84 -9.44 -23.01
CA LEU A 63 21.49 -8.02 -23.09
C LEU A 63 22.11 -7.33 -24.31
N LEU A 64 23.30 -7.75 -24.75
CA LEU A 64 23.90 -7.34 -26.02
C LEU A 64 23.04 -7.79 -27.20
N ALA A 65 22.67 -9.07 -27.25
CA ALA A 65 21.79 -9.58 -28.32
C ALA A 65 20.43 -8.85 -28.34
N LEU A 66 19.89 -8.51 -27.17
CA LEU A 66 18.66 -7.72 -27.07
C LEU A 66 18.85 -6.29 -27.58
N LYS A 67 19.98 -5.64 -27.28
CA LYS A 67 20.33 -4.31 -27.79
C LYS A 67 20.52 -4.33 -29.31
N ASP A 68 21.21 -5.33 -29.85
CA ASP A 68 21.40 -5.49 -31.30
C ASP A 68 20.05 -5.69 -32.00
N LYS A 69 19.15 -6.46 -31.38
CA LYS A 69 17.81 -6.70 -31.91
C LYS A 69 16.86 -5.52 -31.76
N LEU A 70 17.08 -4.67 -30.76
CA LEU A 70 16.36 -3.39 -30.61
C LEU A 70 16.68 -2.46 -31.79
N GLY A 71 17.93 -2.44 -32.27
CA GLY A 71 18.37 -1.56 -33.35
C GLY A 71 18.09 -0.10 -33.02
N ASP A 72 17.40 0.60 -33.92
CA ASP A 72 17.01 2.01 -33.77
C ASP A 72 15.67 2.21 -33.03
N THR A 73 15.09 1.13 -32.47
CA THR A 73 13.81 1.23 -31.75
C THR A 73 13.98 2.05 -30.46
N GLU A 74 13.30 3.17 -30.37
CA GLU A 74 13.38 4.07 -29.22
C GLU A 74 12.66 3.47 -27.99
N ILE A 75 13.36 3.45 -26.86
CA ILE A 75 12.79 3.11 -25.54
C ILE A 75 12.84 4.35 -24.65
N SER A 76 11.81 4.53 -23.82
CA SER A 76 11.67 5.68 -22.93
C SER A 76 12.33 5.46 -21.57
N GLY A 77 12.77 4.23 -21.28
CA GLY A 77 13.48 3.90 -20.05
C GLY A 77 13.63 2.39 -19.83
N VAL A 78 14.42 2.04 -18.81
CA VAL A 78 14.71 0.64 -18.44
C VAL A 78 14.22 0.35 -17.03
N GLY A 79 13.24 -0.54 -16.88
CA GLY A 79 12.72 -1.00 -15.59
C GLY A 79 13.39 -2.28 -15.10
N HIS A 80 13.86 -2.28 -13.86
CA HIS A 80 14.54 -3.40 -13.22
C HIS A 80 13.70 -3.97 -12.09
N ARG A 81 13.43 -5.28 -12.14
CA ARG A 81 12.91 -5.98 -10.97
C ARG A 81 14.00 -6.14 -9.93
N VAL A 82 13.72 -5.69 -8.71
CA VAL A 82 14.55 -5.89 -7.53
C VAL A 82 13.76 -6.66 -6.48
N VAL A 83 14.33 -7.73 -5.93
CA VAL A 83 13.58 -8.59 -5.01
C VAL A 83 13.33 -7.92 -3.66
N HIS A 84 14.34 -7.28 -3.07
CA HIS A 84 14.21 -6.72 -1.72
C HIS A 84 14.54 -5.22 -1.69
N GLY A 85 13.54 -4.39 -1.37
CA GLY A 85 13.70 -2.94 -1.20
C GLY A 85 14.05 -2.49 0.23
N GLY A 86 13.94 -3.41 1.20
CA GLY A 86 14.19 -3.07 2.60
C GLY A 86 13.17 -2.07 3.13
N GLU A 87 13.58 -1.23 4.08
CA GLU A 87 12.75 -0.13 4.57
C GLU A 87 12.84 1.13 3.70
N ALA A 88 13.94 1.25 2.93
CA ALA A 88 14.25 2.45 2.16
C ALA A 88 13.33 2.66 0.95
N PHE A 89 12.75 1.57 0.41
CA PHE A 89 12.01 1.62 -0.85
C PHE A 89 10.57 1.10 -0.71
N ASP A 90 9.63 2.03 -0.76
CA ASP A 90 8.18 1.81 -0.70
C ASP A 90 7.47 1.95 -2.06
N ARG A 91 8.22 2.37 -3.08
CA ARG A 91 7.71 2.66 -4.42
C ARG A 91 8.81 2.46 -5.47
N PRO A 92 8.46 2.41 -6.77
CA PRO A 92 9.42 2.51 -7.86
C PRO A 92 10.28 3.78 -7.75
N VAL A 93 11.59 3.66 -8.03
CA VAL A 93 12.53 4.80 -7.95
C VAL A 93 13.39 4.91 -9.20
N LEU A 94 13.82 6.14 -9.53
CA LEU A 94 14.87 6.36 -10.52
C LEU A 94 16.20 5.84 -9.96
N LEU A 95 16.90 5.02 -10.75
CA LEU A 95 18.18 4.46 -10.38
C LEU A 95 19.29 5.51 -10.50
N THR A 96 19.79 5.92 -9.34
CA THR A 96 21.02 6.71 -9.18
C THR A 96 22.10 5.86 -8.53
N ASP A 97 23.34 6.34 -8.49
CA ASP A 97 24.43 5.61 -7.81
C ASP A 97 24.14 5.42 -6.32
N LYS A 98 23.48 6.40 -5.68
CA LYS A 98 23.01 6.27 -4.30
C LYS A 98 21.97 5.14 -4.15
N VAL A 99 21.02 5.03 -5.08
CA VAL A 99 20.02 3.95 -5.05
C VAL A 99 20.68 2.58 -5.28
N ALA A 100 21.61 2.48 -6.23
CA ALA A 100 22.35 1.24 -6.49
C ALA A 100 23.15 0.77 -5.25
N MET A 101 23.83 1.70 -4.57
CA MET A 101 24.52 1.43 -3.31
C MET A 101 23.55 0.92 -2.23
N LEU A 102 22.41 1.57 -2.04
CA LEU A 102 21.38 1.15 -1.08
C LEU A 102 20.81 -0.25 -1.41
N ILE A 103 20.59 -0.57 -2.69
CA ILE A 103 20.20 -1.92 -3.13
C ILE A 103 21.27 -2.95 -2.75
N GLY A 104 22.55 -2.60 -2.91
CA GLY A 104 23.70 -3.38 -2.48
C GLY A 104 23.66 -3.69 -0.98
N GLU A 105 23.41 -2.69 -0.14
CA GLU A 105 23.28 -2.85 1.32
C GLU A 105 22.10 -3.75 1.73
N GLN A 106 21.02 -3.78 0.95
CA GLN A 106 19.88 -4.68 1.19
C GLN A 106 20.18 -6.15 0.86
N SER A 107 21.35 -6.46 0.26
CA SER A 107 21.75 -7.84 -0.04
C SER A 107 21.80 -8.73 1.22
N ARG A 108 22.00 -8.16 2.41
CA ARG A 108 21.91 -8.89 3.68
C ARG A 108 20.52 -9.52 3.93
N LEU A 109 19.46 -8.92 3.39
CA LEU A 109 18.07 -9.38 3.56
C LEU A 109 17.66 -10.40 2.47
N ALA A 110 18.34 -10.37 1.32
CA ALA A 110 18.06 -11.27 0.20
C ALA A 110 19.36 -11.65 -0.56
N PRO A 111 20.28 -12.41 0.08
CA PRO A 111 21.63 -12.64 -0.44
C PRO A 111 21.65 -13.42 -1.75
N LEU A 112 20.64 -14.25 -2.01
CA LEU A 112 20.52 -15.03 -3.25
C LEU A 112 19.90 -14.25 -4.41
N HIS A 113 19.42 -13.02 -4.18
CA HIS A 113 18.62 -12.28 -5.16
C HIS A 113 19.15 -10.88 -5.44
N ASN A 114 19.30 -10.05 -4.40
CA ASN A 114 19.69 -8.65 -4.57
C ASN A 114 21.06 -8.46 -5.25
N PRO A 115 22.11 -9.24 -4.94
CA PRO A 115 23.39 -9.14 -5.67
C PRO A 115 23.24 -9.41 -7.16
N VAL A 116 22.41 -10.39 -7.53
CA VAL A 116 22.13 -10.73 -8.93
C VAL A 116 21.33 -9.64 -9.62
N ASN A 117 20.35 -9.05 -8.93
CA ASN A 117 19.60 -7.90 -9.45
C ASN A 117 20.53 -6.69 -9.69
N LEU A 118 21.40 -6.39 -8.72
CA LEU A 118 22.36 -5.28 -8.80
C LEU A 118 23.34 -5.47 -9.97
N ARG A 119 23.89 -6.68 -10.16
CA ARG A 119 24.76 -6.95 -11.31
C ARG A 119 24.03 -6.76 -12.64
N GLY A 120 22.77 -7.16 -12.71
CA GLY A 120 21.92 -6.90 -13.88
C GLY A 120 21.70 -5.40 -14.15
N ILE A 121 21.51 -4.60 -13.09
CA ILE A 121 21.39 -3.15 -13.18
C ILE A 121 22.68 -2.53 -13.74
N GLU A 122 23.84 -2.94 -13.22
CA GLU A 122 25.15 -2.43 -13.65
C GLU A 122 25.40 -2.72 -15.14
N ILE A 123 25.24 -3.97 -15.58
CA ILE A 123 25.44 -4.36 -16.98
C ILE A 123 24.47 -3.61 -17.89
N ALA A 124 23.21 -3.46 -17.49
CA ALA A 124 22.24 -2.72 -18.30
C ALA A 124 22.61 -1.23 -18.40
N ARG A 125 23.10 -0.60 -17.32
CA ARG A 125 23.54 0.81 -17.36
C ARG A 125 24.76 1.00 -18.27
N GLU A 126 25.66 0.02 -18.34
CA GLU A 126 26.76 0.02 -19.31
C GLU A 126 26.26 -0.05 -20.76
N LEU A 127 25.21 -0.85 -21.02
CA LEU A 127 24.68 -1.08 -22.36
C LEU A 127 23.68 -0.03 -22.84
N PHE A 128 22.94 0.60 -21.93
CA PHE A 128 21.92 1.62 -22.23
C PHE A 128 22.21 2.95 -21.47
N PRO A 129 23.41 3.53 -21.61
CA PRO A 129 23.84 4.67 -20.78
C PRO A 129 23.01 5.94 -20.96
N ASP A 130 22.41 6.12 -22.14
CA ASP A 130 21.64 7.32 -22.49
C ASP A 130 20.18 7.28 -22.01
N HIS A 131 19.77 6.21 -21.32
CA HIS A 131 18.39 6.02 -20.86
C HIS A 131 18.28 6.17 -19.35
N ASN A 132 17.10 6.58 -18.88
CA ASN A 132 16.78 6.52 -17.46
C ASN A 132 16.49 5.08 -17.03
N HIS A 133 17.09 4.66 -15.92
CA HIS A 133 16.87 3.35 -15.31
C HIS A 133 15.96 3.50 -14.09
N TYR A 134 15.08 2.54 -13.85
CA TYR A 134 14.14 2.54 -12.74
C TYR A 134 14.21 1.20 -12.00
N ALA A 135 14.20 1.23 -10.67
CA ALA A 135 14.09 0.02 -9.84
C ALA A 135 12.67 -0.12 -9.31
N VAL A 136 12.08 -1.31 -9.50
CA VAL A 136 10.76 -1.69 -9.00
C VAL A 136 10.94 -2.87 -8.05
N PHE A 137 10.40 -2.76 -6.83
CA PHE A 137 10.68 -3.69 -5.75
C PHE A 137 9.52 -4.64 -5.48
N ASP A 138 9.80 -5.94 -5.36
CA ASP A 138 8.80 -6.96 -4.99
C ASP A 138 8.17 -6.68 -3.61
N THR A 139 8.90 -6.00 -2.72
CA THR A 139 8.47 -5.64 -1.36
C THR A 139 7.63 -4.37 -1.30
N ALA A 140 7.66 -3.51 -2.33
CA ALA A 140 7.10 -2.15 -2.26
C ALA A 140 5.58 -2.15 -1.99
N PHE A 141 4.82 -3.01 -2.68
CA PHE A 141 3.37 -3.07 -2.51
C PHE A 141 2.94 -3.36 -1.07
N HIS A 142 3.73 -4.17 -0.36
CA HIS A 142 3.48 -4.59 1.01
C HIS A 142 3.91 -3.55 2.06
N GLN A 143 4.57 -2.45 1.66
CA GLN A 143 4.89 -1.38 2.60
C GLN A 143 3.65 -0.66 3.14
N SER A 144 2.48 -0.86 2.54
CA SER A 144 1.21 -0.40 3.08
C SER A 144 0.69 -1.20 4.28
N MET A 145 1.30 -2.35 4.62
CA MET A 145 0.87 -3.15 5.78
C MET A 145 0.96 -2.34 7.08
N PRO A 146 -0.03 -2.46 7.99
CA PRO A 146 0.02 -1.80 9.28
C PRO A 146 1.10 -2.41 10.17
N ARG A 147 1.58 -1.65 11.17
CA ARG A 147 2.65 -2.10 12.10
C ARG A 147 2.36 -3.46 12.73
N ARG A 148 1.09 -3.74 13.08
CA ARG A 148 0.65 -5.02 13.66
C ARG A 148 0.89 -6.24 12.75
N ALA A 149 0.85 -6.07 11.43
CA ALA A 149 1.11 -7.13 10.45
C ALA A 149 2.61 -7.26 10.13
N LYS A 150 3.36 -6.16 10.29
CA LYS A 150 4.81 -6.11 10.03
C LYS A 150 5.67 -6.63 11.18
N THR A 151 5.18 -6.52 12.42
CA THR A 151 5.99 -6.73 13.62
C THR A 151 5.97 -8.20 14.05
N TYR A 152 7.15 -8.82 14.18
CA TYR A 152 7.27 -10.13 14.82
C TYR A 152 7.25 -10.00 16.36
N ALA A 153 6.88 -11.06 17.07
CA ALA A 153 6.84 -11.08 18.53
C ALA A 153 8.26 -11.33 19.12
N LEU A 154 9.21 -10.43 18.79
CA LEU A 154 10.60 -10.46 19.23
C LEU A 154 10.94 -9.24 20.09
N PRO A 155 12.06 -9.25 20.85
CA PRO A 155 12.53 -8.08 21.58
C PRO A 155 12.70 -6.88 20.64
N LYS A 156 12.12 -5.73 21.02
CA LYS A 156 12.10 -4.50 20.20
C LYS A 156 13.51 -4.07 19.77
N GLU A 157 14.47 -4.09 20.68
CA GLU A 157 15.85 -3.68 20.42
C GLU A 157 16.52 -4.48 19.31
N LEU A 158 16.26 -5.79 19.24
CA LEU A 158 16.78 -6.65 18.18
C LEU A 158 16.10 -6.35 16.85
N MET A 159 14.78 -6.14 16.86
CA MET A 159 14.06 -5.80 15.64
C MET A 159 14.54 -4.47 15.05
N ASP A 160 14.67 -3.43 15.87
CA ASP A 160 15.12 -2.10 15.44
C ASP A 160 16.57 -2.14 14.94
N LYS A 161 17.47 -2.85 15.64
CA LYS A 161 18.89 -2.93 15.27
C LYS A 161 19.14 -3.66 13.94
N TYR A 162 18.40 -4.74 13.69
CA TYR A 162 18.63 -5.62 12.55
C TYR A 162 17.59 -5.47 11.42
N GLY A 163 16.59 -4.60 11.59
CA GLY A 163 15.50 -4.42 10.62
C GLY A 163 14.59 -5.65 10.51
N ILE A 164 14.38 -6.38 11.61
CA ILE A 164 13.59 -7.62 11.59
C ILE A 164 12.11 -7.28 11.59
N ARG A 165 11.45 -7.58 10.47
CA ARG A 165 10.02 -7.38 10.24
C ARG A 165 9.55 -8.17 9.04
N ARG A 166 8.23 -8.31 8.89
CA ARG A 166 7.62 -8.81 7.65
C ARG A 166 7.75 -7.74 6.56
N TYR A 167 8.37 -8.12 5.44
CA TYR A 167 8.43 -7.32 4.22
C TYR A 167 7.39 -7.81 3.21
N GLY A 168 7.34 -9.11 2.95
CA GLY A 168 6.50 -9.70 1.92
C GLY A 168 7.07 -9.58 0.51
N PHE A 169 6.72 -10.52 -0.38
CA PHE A 169 7.21 -10.58 -1.76
C PHE A 169 6.08 -10.92 -2.73
N HIS A 170 6.38 -10.99 -4.03
CA HIS A 170 5.40 -11.03 -5.12
C HIS A 170 4.47 -9.82 -5.12
N GLY A 171 4.89 -8.68 -4.56
CA GLY A 171 4.07 -7.49 -4.45
C GLY A 171 3.59 -6.96 -5.80
N MET A 172 4.44 -7.03 -6.84
CA MET A 172 4.05 -6.66 -8.22
C MET A 172 2.94 -7.55 -8.76
N SER A 173 3.04 -8.87 -8.54
CA SER A 173 2.01 -9.81 -8.96
C SER A 173 0.70 -9.58 -8.20
N HIS A 174 0.75 -9.49 -6.87
CA HIS A 174 -0.42 -9.21 -6.03
C HIS A 174 -1.13 -7.92 -6.44
N GLN A 175 -0.36 -6.84 -6.64
CA GLN A 175 -0.90 -5.55 -7.09
C GLN A 175 -1.52 -5.64 -8.49
N TYR A 176 -0.88 -6.36 -9.42
CA TYR A 176 -1.38 -6.53 -10.78
C TYR A 176 -2.69 -7.31 -10.78
N VAL A 177 -2.73 -8.46 -10.13
CA VAL A 177 -3.91 -9.35 -10.18
C VAL A 177 -5.08 -8.80 -9.40
N SER A 178 -4.86 -8.00 -8.34
CA SER A 178 -5.94 -7.33 -7.65
C SER A 178 -6.59 -6.24 -8.51
N ARG A 179 -5.79 -5.48 -9.28
CA ARG A 179 -6.32 -4.51 -10.26
C ARG A 179 -7.11 -5.22 -11.36
N LYS A 180 -6.59 -6.32 -11.91
CA LYS A 180 -7.32 -7.14 -12.90
C LYS A 180 -8.62 -7.73 -12.36
N ALA A 181 -8.63 -8.15 -11.11
CA ALA A 181 -9.87 -8.58 -10.46
C ALA A 181 -10.89 -7.44 -10.36
N ALA A 182 -10.46 -6.24 -9.93
CA ALA A 182 -11.34 -5.06 -9.87
C ALA A 182 -11.89 -4.66 -11.24
N GLU A 183 -11.04 -4.63 -12.28
CA GLU A 183 -11.45 -4.41 -13.69
C GLU A 183 -12.52 -5.42 -14.13
N TYR A 184 -12.32 -6.71 -13.82
CA TYR A 184 -13.28 -7.77 -14.15
C TYR A 184 -14.62 -7.61 -13.42
N LEU A 185 -14.57 -7.24 -12.14
CA LEU A 185 -15.74 -7.01 -11.29
C LEU A 185 -16.46 -5.69 -11.62
N LYS A 186 -15.85 -4.83 -12.44
CA LYS A 186 -16.35 -3.50 -12.80
C LYS A 186 -16.58 -2.62 -11.57
N ASP A 187 -15.67 -2.72 -10.62
CA ASP A 187 -15.68 -1.92 -9.40
C ASP A 187 -14.28 -1.33 -9.16
N ASP A 188 -14.22 -0.29 -8.35
CA ASP A 188 -12.95 0.27 -7.91
C ASP A 188 -12.28 -0.67 -6.91
N LEU A 189 -10.97 -0.91 -7.06
CA LEU A 189 -10.22 -1.72 -6.12
C LEU A 189 -10.29 -1.15 -4.68
N ARG A 190 -10.53 0.16 -4.53
CA ARG A 190 -10.75 0.84 -3.24
C ARG A 190 -12.06 0.47 -2.55
N ASN A 191 -12.99 -0.19 -3.24
CA ASN A 191 -14.23 -0.70 -2.68
C ASN A 191 -14.16 -2.19 -2.32
N LEU A 192 -13.05 -2.86 -2.66
CA LEU A 192 -12.94 -4.31 -2.61
C LEU A 192 -11.97 -4.80 -1.54
N ARG A 193 -12.27 -5.99 -1.01
CA ARG A 193 -11.41 -6.85 -0.21
C ARG A 193 -11.03 -8.08 -1.04
N VAL A 194 -9.77 -8.15 -1.45
CA VAL A 194 -9.25 -9.19 -2.33
C VAL A 194 -8.22 -10.02 -1.57
N ILE A 195 -8.37 -11.34 -1.62
CA ILE A 195 -7.31 -12.28 -1.23
C ILE A 195 -6.64 -12.78 -2.50
N SER A 196 -5.40 -12.39 -2.75
CA SER A 196 -4.62 -12.86 -3.90
C SER A 196 -3.70 -14.01 -3.51
N CYS A 197 -3.82 -15.13 -4.20
CA CYS A 197 -3.07 -16.36 -4.01
C CYS A 197 -2.12 -16.53 -5.20
N HIS A 198 -0.89 -16.05 -5.07
CA HIS A 198 0.16 -16.30 -6.05
C HIS A 198 0.77 -17.67 -5.79
N LEU A 199 0.50 -18.63 -6.67
CA LEU A 199 0.91 -20.02 -6.54
C LEU A 199 1.83 -20.38 -7.71
N GLY A 200 3.12 -20.48 -7.46
CA GLY A 200 4.14 -20.90 -8.43
C GLY A 200 5.17 -21.81 -7.75
N ASN A 201 6.42 -21.76 -8.21
CA ASN A 201 7.51 -22.44 -7.49
C ASN A 201 7.77 -21.78 -6.12
N GLY A 202 7.61 -20.46 -6.05
CA GLY A 202 7.38 -19.71 -4.82
C GLY A 202 5.88 -19.42 -4.68
N CYS A 203 5.36 -19.47 -3.45
CA CYS A 203 3.94 -19.27 -3.19
C CYS A 203 3.74 -18.22 -2.09
N SER A 204 2.79 -17.32 -2.30
CA SER A 204 2.38 -16.36 -1.26
C SER A 204 0.91 -15.99 -1.38
N VAL A 205 0.29 -15.66 -0.26
CA VAL A 205 -1.03 -15.04 -0.20
C VAL A 205 -0.87 -13.58 0.25
N ALA A 206 -1.66 -12.66 -0.29
CA ALA A 206 -1.80 -11.31 0.25
C ALA A 206 -3.27 -10.99 0.53
N ALA A 207 -3.50 -10.28 1.64
CA ALA A 207 -4.77 -9.63 1.95
C ALA A 207 -4.69 -8.19 1.44
N ILE A 208 -5.61 -7.82 0.56
CA ILE A 208 -5.65 -6.50 -0.08
C ILE A 208 -7.00 -5.87 0.25
N GLU A 209 -6.98 -4.88 1.12
CA GLU A 209 -8.17 -4.14 1.55
C GLU A 209 -8.10 -2.72 0.99
N PHE A 210 -9.13 -2.34 0.23
CA PHE A 210 -9.27 -1.01 -0.37
C PHE A 210 -8.04 -0.59 -1.20
N GLY A 211 -7.49 -1.54 -1.95
CA GLY A 211 -6.32 -1.36 -2.81
C GLY A 211 -4.96 -1.30 -2.12
N ARG A 212 -4.92 -1.53 -0.80
CA ARG A 212 -3.67 -1.58 -0.02
C ARG A 212 -3.42 -2.99 0.48
N SER A 213 -2.17 -3.43 0.49
CA SER A 213 -1.81 -4.69 1.12
C SER A 213 -1.82 -4.51 2.63
N VAL A 214 -2.69 -5.26 3.31
CA VAL A 214 -2.84 -5.20 4.77
C VAL A 214 -2.23 -6.41 5.48
N GLU A 215 -1.97 -7.49 4.75
CA GLU A 215 -1.24 -8.68 5.23
C GLU A 215 -0.62 -9.46 4.06
N THR A 216 0.45 -10.21 4.30
CA THR A 216 1.08 -11.10 3.29
C THR A 216 1.79 -12.28 3.94
N SER A 217 1.77 -13.46 3.29
CA SER A 217 2.20 -14.71 3.95
C SER A 217 3.71 -14.83 4.07
N MET A 218 4.46 -14.29 3.11
CA MET A 218 5.91 -14.27 3.20
C MET A 218 6.37 -13.21 4.21
N GLY A 219 7.53 -13.47 4.79
CA GLY A 219 8.01 -12.80 5.98
C GLY A 219 9.05 -11.73 5.74
N MET A 220 10.04 -11.72 6.63
CA MET A 220 11.34 -11.10 6.40
C MET A 220 12.03 -11.71 5.17
N THR A 221 11.87 -13.02 4.97
CA THR A 221 12.41 -13.77 3.85
C THR A 221 11.28 -14.48 3.07
N PRO A 222 11.54 -14.93 1.84
CA PRO A 222 10.58 -15.72 1.07
C PRO A 222 10.30 -17.14 1.61
N LEU A 223 10.81 -17.51 2.79
CA LEU A 223 10.67 -18.84 3.37
C LEU A 223 9.38 -19.00 4.18
N GLU A 224 8.93 -17.97 4.90
CA GLU A 224 7.70 -17.99 5.70
C GLU A 224 6.47 -18.15 4.81
N GLY A 225 5.41 -18.78 5.33
CA GLY A 225 4.12 -18.82 4.69
C GLY A 225 3.73 -20.19 4.15
N LEU A 226 3.36 -20.20 2.87
CA LEU A 226 2.88 -21.39 2.20
C LEU A 226 3.98 -22.43 1.99
N VAL A 227 3.55 -23.69 1.89
CA VAL A 227 4.36 -24.75 1.29
C VAL A 227 4.62 -24.37 -0.17
N MET A 228 5.86 -24.50 -0.62
CA MET A 228 6.25 -24.13 -1.98
C MET A 228 6.91 -25.31 -2.70
N GLY A 229 7.56 -25.09 -3.85
CA GLY A 229 8.23 -26.15 -4.59
C GLY A 229 9.29 -26.87 -3.75
N THR A 230 10.26 -26.12 -3.22
CA THR A 230 11.37 -26.64 -2.40
C THR A 230 11.49 -26.00 -1.01
N ARG A 231 10.67 -24.97 -0.75
CA ARG A 231 10.67 -24.23 0.51
C ARG A 231 9.64 -24.80 1.48
N SER A 232 10.01 -24.90 2.75
CA SER A 232 9.17 -25.47 3.81
C SER A 232 7.86 -24.71 4.03
N GLY A 233 7.87 -23.38 3.90
CA GLY A 233 6.82 -22.54 4.46
C GLY A 233 6.93 -22.47 5.99
N ASP A 234 5.81 -22.22 6.66
CA ASP A 234 5.74 -22.19 8.12
C ASP A 234 6.17 -23.51 8.78
N LEU A 235 7.05 -23.40 9.77
CA LEU A 235 7.42 -24.46 10.70
C LEU A 235 7.50 -23.93 12.13
N ASP A 236 7.51 -24.84 13.10
CA ASP A 236 7.77 -24.50 14.49
C ASP A 236 9.21 -23.96 14.63
N PRO A 237 9.43 -22.75 15.18
CA PRO A 237 10.76 -22.18 15.37
C PRO A 237 11.73 -23.05 16.19
N GLY A 238 11.25 -24.03 16.96
CA GLY A 238 12.09 -24.99 17.69
C GLY A 238 12.69 -26.11 16.81
N ILE A 239 12.15 -26.37 15.61
CA ILE A 239 12.63 -27.44 14.72
C ILE A 239 14.09 -27.21 14.26
N PRO A 240 14.51 -26.01 13.80
CA PRO A 240 15.90 -25.74 13.46
C PRO A 240 16.87 -26.06 14.60
N THR A 241 16.58 -25.63 15.82
CA THR A 241 17.41 -25.92 17.00
C THR A 241 17.43 -27.40 17.32
N TYR A 242 16.29 -28.08 17.24
CA TYR A 242 16.22 -29.53 17.43
C TYR A 242 17.07 -30.30 16.39
N LEU A 243 17.03 -29.89 15.12
CA LEU A 243 17.85 -30.50 14.06
C LEU A 243 19.35 -30.27 14.28
N HIS A 244 19.72 -29.07 14.72
CA HIS A 244 21.10 -28.78 15.09
C HIS A 244 21.57 -29.71 16.22
N ASP A 245 20.79 -29.79 17.31
CA ASP A 245 21.17 -30.54 18.50
C ASP A 245 21.15 -32.07 18.29
N GLN A 246 20.17 -32.59 17.54
CA GLN A 246 19.98 -34.04 17.38
C GLN A 246 20.66 -34.63 16.15
N ALA A 247 20.71 -33.88 15.04
CA ALA A 247 21.28 -34.36 13.78
C ALA A 247 22.66 -33.74 13.49
N GLY A 248 23.15 -32.83 14.34
CA GLY A 248 24.45 -32.18 14.18
C GLY A 248 24.54 -31.26 12.96
N LEU A 249 23.40 -30.85 12.38
CA LEU A 249 23.37 -30.01 11.20
C LEU A 249 23.81 -28.58 11.55
N SER A 250 24.70 -28.01 10.74
CA SER A 250 25.06 -26.58 10.80
C SER A 250 23.88 -25.68 10.42
N LEU A 251 23.97 -24.39 10.77
CA LEU A 251 22.94 -23.40 10.41
C LEU A 251 22.81 -23.26 8.89
N GLU A 252 23.93 -23.36 8.17
CA GLU A 252 23.98 -23.35 6.71
C GLU A 252 23.30 -24.57 6.10
N GLU A 253 23.52 -25.76 6.66
CA GLU A 253 22.84 -26.99 6.22
C GLU A 253 21.34 -26.94 6.49
N ILE A 254 20.93 -26.36 7.63
CA ILE A 254 19.51 -26.16 7.95
C ILE A 254 18.87 -25.14 7.00
N ASP A 255 19.53 -24.01 6.72
CA ASP A 255 19.02 -23.04 5.73
C ASP A 255 18.87 -23.68 4.34
N HIS A 256 19.87 -24.48 3.92
CA HIS A 256 19.82 -25.23 2.67
C HIS A 256 18.67 -26.24 2.65
N LEU A 257 18.50 -27.03 3.71
CA LEU A 257 17.41 -27.98 3.87
C LEU A 257 16.05 -27.30 3.70
N LEU A 258 15.84 -26.20 4.42
CA LEU A 258 14.57 -25.46 4.44
C LEU A 258 14.26 -24.76 3.11
N ASN A 259 15.27 -24.28 2.38
CA ASN A 259 15.08 -23.56 1.12
C ASN A 259 15.06 -24.47 -0.13
N ARG A 260 15.81 -25.57 -0.12
CA ARG A 260 16.14 -26.35 -1.33
C ARG A 260 15.68 -27.80 -1.30
N GLN A 261 15.45 -28.38 -0.12
CA GLN A 261 15.16 -29.82 0.03
C GLN A 261 13.81 -30.09 0.74
N SER A 262 13.05 -29.04 1.06
CA SER A 262 11.76 -29.13 1.75
C SER A 262 10.58 -28.97 0.78
N GLY A 263 9.41 -28.55 1.29
CA GLY A 263 8.25 -28.22 0.46
C GLY A 263 7.66 -29.43 -0.25
N LEU A 264 7.10 -29.20 -1.44
CA LEU A 264 6.55 -30.27 -2.30
C LEU A 264 7.61 -31.32 -2.66
N ALA A 265 8.86 -30.90 -2.91
CA ALA A 265 9.96 -31.82 -3.20
C ALA A 265 10.26 -32.76 -2.04
N GLY A 266 10.47 -32.21 -0.84
CA GLY A 266 10.75 -33.01 0.35
C GLY A 266 9.60 -33.93 0.76
N LEU A 267 8.35 -33.46 0.61
CA LEU A 267 7.17 -34.26 0.97
C LEU A 267 6.85 -35.36 -0.04
N SER A 268 7.08 -35.14 -1.34
CA SER A 268 6.67 -36.08 -2.39
C SER A 268 7.76 -37.08 -2.78
N GLY A 269 9.03 -36.74 -2.58
CA GLY A 269 10.17 -37.56 -3.01
C GLY A 269 10.40 -37.63 -4.53
N VAL A 270 9.57 -36.96 -5.35
CA VAL A 270 9.63 -37.02 -6.82
C VAL A 270 10.06 -35.70 -7.48
N GLY A 271 10.36 -34.67 -6.69
CA GLY A 271 10.76 -33.34 -7.14
C GLY A 271 9.72 -32.26 -6.85
N ASN A 272 9.92 -31.03 -7.36
CA ASN A 272 9.08 -29.86 -7.07
C ASN A 272 8.02 -29.56 -8.13
N ASP A 273 7.99 -30.26 -9.27
CA ASP A 273 6.98 -30.04 -10.32
C ASP A 273 5.63 -30.63 -9.89
N LEU A 274 4.66 -29.74 -9.65
CA LEU A 274 3.32 -30.13 -9.23
C LEU A 274 2.61 -31.04 -10.25
N ARG A 275 2.93 -30.95 -11.55
CA ARG A 275 2.31 -31.81 -12.58
C ARG A 275 2.69 -33.28 -12.33
N THR A 276 3.98 -33.54 -12.15
CA THR A 276 4.52 -34.86 -11.81
C THR A 276 3.95 -35.37 -10.48
N ILE A 277 3.85 -34.51 -9.47
CA ILE A 277 3.29 -34.88 -8.17
C ILE A 277 1.79 -35.26 -8.29
N LEU A 278 1.00 -34.48 -9.05
CA LEU A 278 -0.42 -34.77 -9.24
C LEU A 278 -0.65 -36.07 -10.01
N GLU A 279 0.17 -36.35 -11.03
CA GLU A 279 0.14 -37.61 -11.77
C GLU A 279 0.46 -38.79 -10.85
N ALA A 280 1.56 -38.73 -10.11
CA ALA A 280 1.95 -39.77 -9.16
C ALA A 280 0.87 -39.97 -8.07
N ALA A 281 0.28 -38.88 -7.55
CA ALA A 281 -0.81 -38.94 -6.59
C ALA A 281 -2.05 -39.64 -7.16
N SER A 282 -2.38 -39.40 -8.44
CA SER A 282 -3.49 -40.08 -9.13
C SER A 282 -3.23 -41.56 -9.38
N ASN A 283 -1.96 -41.94 -9.52
CA ASN A 283 -1.49 -43.33 -9.62
C ASN A 283 -1.35 -44.03 -8.25
N GLY A 284 -1.80 -43.40 -7.16
CA GLY A 284 -1.85 -44.01 -5.83
C GLY A 284 -0.61 -43.79 -4.95
N ASN A 285 0.34 -42.93 -5.35
CA ASN A 285 1.48 -42.60 -4.50
C ASN A 285 1.02 -41.80 -3.26
N ALA A 286 1.17 -42.39 -2.06
CA ALA A 286 0.68 -41.83 -0.81
C ALA A 286 1.39 -40.52 -0.40
N ASP A 287 2.71 -40.42 -0.63
CA ASP A 287 3.51 -39.24 -0.29
C ASP A 287 3.13 -38.05 -1.17
N CYS A 288 2.91 -38.29 -2.47
CA CYS A 288 2.41 -37.28 -3.39
C CYS A 288 0.99 -36.83 -3.02
N GLN A 289 0.12 -37.75 -2.60
CA GLN A 289 -1.21 -37.38 -2.10
C GLN A 289 -1.13 -36.50 -0.85
N LEU A 290 -0.26 -36.86 0.11
CA LEU A 290 0.00 -36.10 1.32
C LEU A 290 0.56 -34.70 0.98
N ALA A 291 1.54 -34.62 0.08
CA ALA A 291 2.13 -33.35 -0.34
C ALA A 291 1.07 -32.36 -0.86
N VAL A 292 0.15 -32.82 -1.72
CA VAL A 292 -0.95 -32.00 -2.23
C VAL A 292 -1.95 -31.62 -1.13
N GLN A 293 -2.23 -32.53 -0.19
CA GLN A 293 -3.12 -32.25 0.95
C GLN A 293 -2.52 -31.18 1.87
N VAL A 294 -1.23 -31.29 2.22
CA VAL A 294 -0.52 -30.33 3.06
C VAL A 294 -0.47 -28.95 2.39
N PHE A 295 -0.16 -28.90 1.10
CA PHE A 295 -0.14 -27.66 0.31
C PHE A 295 -1.50 -26.95 0.32
N THR A 296 -2.57 -27.67 -0.01
CA THR A 296 -3.93 -27.10 -0.09
C THR A 296 -4.52 -26.78 1.28
N HIS A 297 -4.16 -27.54 2.31
CA HIS A 297 -4.51 -27.25 3.71
C HIS A 297 -3.91 -25.91 4.15
N ARG A 298 -2.60 -25.70 3.94
CA ARG A 298 -1.90 -24.45 4.29
C ARG A 298 -2.48 -23.26 3.54
N LEU A 299 -2.73 -23.41 2.23
CA LEU A 299 -3.36 -22.36 1.44
C LEU A 299 -4.74 -21.96 1.99
N ARG A 300 -5.60 -22.93 2.28
CA ARG A 300 -6.93 -22.66 2.85
C ARG A 300 -6.85 -21.99 4.22
N LYS A 301 -5.89 -22.38 5.06
CA LYS A 301 -5.63 -21.75 6.36
C LYS A 301 -5.32 -20.25 6.19
N TYR A 302 -4.47 -19.89 5.24
CA TYR A 302 -4.14 -18.49 4.95
C TYR A 302 -5.33 -17.70 4.40
N ILE A 303 -6.11 -18.28 3.48
CA ILE A 303 -7.34 -17.65 2.98
C ILE A 303 -8.30 -17.34 4.13
N GLY A 304 -8.53 -18.31 5.03
CA GLY A 304 -9.39 -18.11 6.20
C GLY A 304 -8.86 -17.03 7.16
N ALA A 305 -7.56 -17.06 7.46
CA ALA A 305 -6.92 -16.07 8.32
C ALA A 305 -7.05 -14.66 7.75
N TYR A 306 -6.85 -14.48 6.45
CA TYR A 306 -6.84 -13.16 5.81
C TYR A 306 -8.25 -12.62 5.62
N ALA A 307 -9.23 -13.48 5.37
CA ALA A 307 -10.64 -13.11 5.40
C ALA A 307 -11.04 -12.61 6.81
N ALA A 308 -10.54 -13.25 7.87
CA ALA A 308 -10.78 -12.82 9.24
C ALA A 308 -10.15 -11.45 9.56
N ILE A 309 -8.90 -11.22 9.12
CA ILE A 309 -8.18 -9.94 9.33
C ILE A 309 -8.92 -8.77 8.67
N MET A 310 -9.45 -8.94 7.46
CA MET A 310 -10.20 -7.90 6.73
C MET A 310 -11.68 -7.80 7.15
N GLY A 311 -12.18 -8.71 8.00
CA GLY A 311 -13.60 -8.76 8.36
C GLY A 311 -14.53 -9.07 7.17
N GLY A 312 -14.03 -9.77 6.16
CA GLY A 312 -14.77 -10.12 4.94
C GLY A 312 -13.86 -10.30 3.73
N VAL A 313 -14.42 -10.78 2.63
CA VAL A 313 -13.73 -10.95 1.34
C VAL A 313 -14.74 -10.84 0.21
N ASP A 314 -14.41 -10.11 -0.84
CA ASP A 314 -15.25 -9.96 -2.04
C ASP A 314 -14.77 -10.87 -3.17
N ALA A 315 -13.45 -11.05 -3.28
CA ALA A 315 -12.85 -11.95 -4.27
C ALA A 315 -11.63 -12.70 -3.73
N ILE A 316 -11.52 -13.97 -4.13
CA ILE A 316 -10.31 -14.79 -3.96
C ILE A 316 -9.73 -15.04 -5.35
N VAL A 317 -8.52 -14.54 -5.56
CA VAL A 317 -7.83 -14.57 -6.85
C VAL A 317 -6.74 -15.61 -6.81
N PHE A 318 -6.72 -16.53 -7.78
CA PHE A 318 -5.67 -17.51 -7.99
C PHE A 318 -4.81 -17.07 -9.17
N THR A 319 -3.50 -17.02 -8.98
CA THR A 319 -2.54 -16.60 -10.01
C THR A 319 -1.23 -17.36 -9.89
N GLY A 320 -0.29 -17.11 -10.79
CA GLY A 320 0.98 -17.83 -10.89
C GLY A 320 0.80 -19.19 -11.56
N GLY A 321 1.92 -19.82 -11.92
CA GLY A 321 1.91 -21.02 -12.75
C GLY A 321 1.01 -22.15 -12.24
N ILE A 322 0.88 -22.34 -10.93
CA ILE A 322 -0.03 -23.32 -10.32
C ILE A 322 -1.46 -22.78 -10.26
N GLY A 323 -1.67 -21.54 -9.81
CA GLY A 323 -3.01 -20.96 -9.61
C GLY A 323 -3.78 -20.78 -10.92
N GLU A 324 -3.07 -20.44 -12.00
CA GLU A 324 -3.60 -20.26 -13.35
C GLU A 324 -3.98 -21.59 -14.00
N ASN A 325 -3.17 -22.64 -13.84
CA ASN A 325 -3.27 -23.85 -14.65
C ASN A 325 -3.84 -25.07 -13.90
N SER A 326 -3.70 -25.14 -12.57
CA SER A 326 -4.10 -26.33 -11.82
C SER A 326 -5.53 -26.26 -11.29
N LYS A 327 -6.47 -26.80 -12.10
CA LYS A 327 -7.87 -26.97 -11.69
C LYS A 327 -8.03 -27.78 -10.39
N VAL A 328 -7.15 -28.76 -10.17
CA VAL A 328 -7.17 -29.62 -8.97
C VAL A 328 -6.80 -28.83 -7.71
N ILE A 329 -5.80 -27.95 -7.80
CA ILE A 329 -5.43 -27.08 -6.67
C ILE A 329 -6.52 -26.06 -6.39
N ARG A 330 -7.05 -25.38 -7.41
CA ARG A 330 -8.18 -24.44 -7.23
C ARG A 330 -9.38 -25.12 -6.58
N HIS A 331 -9.73 -26.31 -7.06
CA HIS A 331 -10.78 -27.15 -6.47
C HIS A 331 -10.53 -27.40 -4.98
N ARG A 332 -9.39 -28.02 -4.63
CA ARG A 332 -9.06 -28.40 -3.24
C ARG A 332 -8.94 -27.18 -2.31
N ALA A 333 -8.42 -26.06 -2.81
CA ALA A 333 -8.29 -24.82 -2.03
C ALA A 333 -9.63 -24.15 -1.75
N ALA A 334 -10.56 -24.18 -2.72
CA ALA A 334 -11.90 -23.60 -2.59
C ALA A 334 -12.86 -24.47 -1.77
N GLN A 335 -12.55 -25.76 -1.58
CA GLN A 335 -13.36 -26.64 -0.75
C GLN A 335 -13.52 -26.12 0.68
N ARG A 336 -14.76 -26.18 1.19
CA ARG A 336 -15.17 -25.77 2.55
C ARG A 336 -15.05 -24.27 2.81
N LEU A 337 -14.99 -23.43 1.77
CA LEU A 337 -15.07 -21.97 1.90
C LEU A 337 -16.50 -21.42 1.81
N ASN A 338 -17.52 -22.30 1.74
CA ASN A 338 -18.93 -21.91 1.66
C ASN A 338 -19.38 -21.04 2.84
N PHE A 339 -18.79 -21.20 4.03
CA PHE A 339 -19.09 -20.36 5.20
C PHE A 339 -18.67 -18.89 5.00
N LEU A 340 -17.64 -18.64 4.18
CA LEU A 340 -17.28 -17.29 3.72
C LEU A 340 -18.22 -16.80 2.60
N GLY A 341 -19.04 -17.68 2.03
CA GLY A 341 -19.84 -17.41 0.85
C GLY A 341 -19.10 -17.62 -0.47
N ALA A 342 -17.93 -18.27 -0.45
CA ALA A 342 -17.19 -18.67 -1.64
C ALA A 342 -17.60 -20.09 -2.06
N ILE A 343 -18.28 -20.20 -3.19
CA ILE A 343 -18.84 -21.46 -3.69
C ILE A 343 -18.29 -21.71 -5.09
N ILE A 344 -17.52 -22.78 -5.24
CA ILE A 344 -16.93 -23.18 -6.51
C ILE A 344 -17.97 -23.70 -7.49
N ASN A 345 -17.80 -23.35 -8.76
CA ASN A 345 -18.42 -23.98 -9.92
C ASN A 345 -17.39 -24.92 -10.57
N GLU A 346 -17.57 -26.24 -10.37
CA GLU A 346 -16.63 -27.25 -10.87
C GLU A 346 -16.52 -27.27 -12.38
N ASP A 347 -17.64 -27.12 -13.09
CA ASP A 347 -17.66 -27.13 -14.55
C ASP A 347 -16.86 -25.94 -15.08
N ALA A 348 -17.12 -24.74 -14.57
CA ALA A 348 -16.38 -23.54 -14.92
C ALA A 348 -14.88 -23.67 -14.60
N ASN A 349 -14.53 -24.22 -13.42
CA ASN A 349 -13.14 -24.47 -13.05
C ASN A 349 -12.44 -25.47 -13.98
N SER A 350 -13.18 -26.48 -14.46
CA SER A 350 -12.64 -27.57 -15.28
C SER A 350 -12.30 -27.17 -16.71
N ILE A 351 -13.07 -26.24 -17.29
CA ILE A 351 -12.90 -25.71 -18.65
C ILE A 351 -12.11 -24.40 -18.69
N LEU A 352 -11.76 -23.85 -17.52
CA LEU A 352 -11.05 -22.58 -17.40
C LEU A 352 -9.73 -22.61 -18.14
N GLN A 353 -9.57 -21.69 -19.08
CA GLN A 353 -8.32 -21.41 -19.78
C GLN A 353 -8.10 -19.90 -19.77
N LEU A 354 -6.87 -19.48 -19.50
CA LEU A 354 -6.47 -18.09 -19.55
C LEU A 354 -5.59 -17.87 -20.79
N SER A 355 -5.77 -16.73 -21.43
CA SER A 355 -4.93 -16.27 -22.54
C SER A 355 -4.55 -14.81 -22.32
N GLU A 356 -3.73 -14.25 -23.21
CA GLU A 356 -3.46 -12.81 -23.19
C GLU A 356 -4.73 -12.00 -23.47
N ASP A 357 -5.61 -12.49 -24.36
CA ASP A 357 -6.88 -11.85 -24.70
C ASP A 357 -7.95 -12.02 -23.60
N GLN A 358 -7.86 -13.10 -22.83
CA GLN A 358 -8.74 -13.39 -21.71
C GLN A 358 -7.92 -13.70 -20.45
N PRO A 359 -7.35 -12.67 -19.79
CA PRO A 359 -6.43 -12.84 -18.67
C PRO A 359 -7.16 -13.12 -17.35
N VAL A 360 -8.50 -13.04 -17.31
CA VAL A 360 -9.32 -13.29 -16.12
C VAL A 360 -10.47 -14.23 -16.46
N ALA A 361 -10.70 -15.22 -15.58
CA ALA A 361 -11.84 -16.11 -15.66
C ALA A 361 -12.43 -16.38 -14.27
N GLU A 362 -13.76 -16.30 -14.16
CA GLU A 362 -14.50 -16.64 -12.94
C GLU A 362 -14.86 -18.13 -12.92
N PHE A 363 -14.74 -18.74 -11.75
CA PHE A 363 -15.14 -20.13 -11.51
C PHE A 363 -15.96 -20.30 -10.22
N SER A 364 -16.65 -19.25 -9.77
CA SER A 364 -17.66 -19.32 -8.70
C SER A 364 -19.06 -19.62 -9.24
N MET A 365 -19.92 -20.19 -8.39
CA MET A 365 -21.36 -20.27 -8.65
C MET A 365 -21.98 -18.88 -8.73
N ARG A 366 -23.07 -18.71 -9.51
CA ARG A 366 -23.74 -17.40 -9.66
C ARG A 366 -24.23 -16.79 -8.34
N HIS A 367 -24.66 -17.63 -7.39
CA HIS A 367 -25.13 -17.22 -6.07
C HIS A 367 -24.01 -17.15 -5.01
N SER A 368 -22.75 -17.34 -5.41
CA SER A 368 -21.60 -17.13 -4.54
C SER A 368 -21.51 -15.65 -4.16
N ARG A 369 -21.39 -15.36 -2.87
CA ARG A 369 -21.19 -13.98 -2.38
C ARG A 369 -19.76 -13.51 -2.62
N VAL A 370 -18.81 -14.44 -2.58
CA VAL A 370 -17.39 -14.21 -2.85
C VAL A 370 -17.07 -14.74 -4.24
N ARG A 371 -16.40 -13.94 -5.06
CA ARG A 371 -16.00 -14.32 -6.41
C ARG A 371 -14.71 -15.13 -6.38
N LEU A 372 -14.67 -16.23 -7.12
CA LEU A 372 -13.47 -17.04 -7.31
C LEU A 372 -12.93 -16.78 -8.71
N LEU A 373 -11.75 -16.18 -8.79
CA LEU A 373 -11.16 -15.73 -10.05
C LEU A 373 -9.81 -16.40 -10.27
N ALA A 374 -9.53 -16.85 -11.49
CA ALA A 374 -8.18 -17.13 -11.94
C ALA A 374 -7.71 -15.95 -12.79
N VAL A 375 -6.51 -15.44 -12.51
CA VAL A 375 -5.95 -14.27 -13.19
C VAL A 375 -4.53 -14.58 -13.64
N LYS A 376 -4.24 -14.35 -14.92
CA LYS A 376 -2.90 -14.48 -15.49
C LYS A 376 -2.06 -13.31 -14.99
N THR A 377 -1.01 -13.56 -14.21
CA THR A 377 -0.14 -12.46 -13.73
C THR A 377 0.79 -11.99 -14.83
N ASP A 378 1.01 -10.68 -14.94
CA ASP A 378 2.06 -10.10 -15.77
C ASP A 378 2.89 -9.09 -14.96
N GLU A 379 3.95 -9.60 -14.33
CA GLU A 379 4.90 -8.78 -13.55
C GLU A 379 5.68 -7.80 -14.44
N GLN A 380 5.99 -8.19 -15.69
CA GLN A 380 6.77 -7.31 -16.56
C GLN A 380 5.92 -6.12 -17.02
N LEU A 381 4.65 -6.34 -17.34
CA LEU A 381 3.70 -5.25 -17.62
C LEU A 381 3.47 -4.37 -16.39
N ALA A 382 3.43 -4.96 -15.18
CA ALA A 382 3.34 -4.18 -13.95
C ALA A 382 4.54 -3.23 -13.80
N ILE A 383 5.76 -3.72 -14.02
CA ILE A 383 6.99 -2.92 -14.00
C ILE A 383 6.94 -1.83 -15.07
N ALA A 384 6.57 -2.17 -16.31
CA ALA A 384 6.48 -1.19 -17.41
C ALA A 384 5.52 -0.04 -17.07
N ARG A 385 4.35 -0.36 -16.49
CA ARG A 385 3.35 0.63 -16.07
C ARG A 385 3.86 1.51 -14.94
N ASP A 386 4.56 0.94 -13.98
CA ASP A 386 5.15 1.71 -12.88
C ASP A 386 6.26 2.64 -13.37
N CYS A 387 7.12 2.20 -14.29
CA CYS A 387 8.11 3.06 -14.94
C CYS A 387 7.45 4.16 -15.77
N SER A 388 6.40 3.84 -16.52
CA SER A 388 5.64 4.82 -17.31
C SER A 388 5.03 5.92 -16.45
N LYS A 389 4.47 5.56 -15.28
CA LYS A 389 3.99 6.56 -14.32
C LYS A 389 5.11 7.44 -13.79
N MET A 390 6.32 6.88 -13.58
CA MET A 390 7.46 7.70 -13.17
C MET A 390 7.90 8.68 -14.25
N ILE A 391 7.94 8.24 -15.51
CA ILE A 391 8.28 9.09 -16.65
C ILE A 391 7.23 10.19 -16.81
N ALA A 392 5.94 9.83 -16.84
CA ALA A 392 4.85 10.80 -16.93
C ALA A 392 4.86 11.80 -15.76
N LYS A 393 5.21 11.36 -14.54
CA LYS A 393 5.37 12.25 -13.37
C LYS A 393 6.60 13.15 -13.44
N ALA A 394 7.67 12.71 -14.10
CA ALA A 394 8.85 13.55 -14.34
C ALA A 394 8.52 14.65 -15.37
N ASP A 395 7.61 14.35 -16.31
CA ASP A 395 7.07 15.31 -17.28
C ASP A 395 5.96 16.21 -16.68
N GLU A 396 5.30 15.76 -15.61
CA GLU A 396 4.43 16.60 -14.77
C GLU A 396 5.26 17.56 -13.90
N VAL A 397 5.80 18.62 -14.52
CA VAL A 397 6.07 19.87 -13.81
C VAL A 397 4.71 20.49 -13.47
N ASN A 398 4.06 19.93 -12.46
CA ASN A 398 3.03 20.56 -11.63
C ASN A 398 2.84 19.66 -10.41
N GLN A 399 3.74 19.83 -9.42
CA GLN A 399 3.40 19.39 -8.07
C GLN A 399 2.12 20.14 -7.68
N LEU A 400 1.05 19.40 -7.37
CA LEU A 400 -0.03 19.97 -6.59
C LEU A 400 0.62 20.65 -5.37
N PRO A 401 0.32 21.93 -5.10
CA PRO A 401 0.99 22.65 -4.02
C PRO A 401 0.80 21.91 -2.70
N GLN A 402 1.80 21.96 -1.85
CA GLN A 402 1.69 21.47 -0.49
C GLN A 402 0.68 22.33 0.28
N ILE A 403 -0.17 21.70 1.09
CA ILE A 403 -1.20 22.36 1.90
C ILE A 403 -0.59 22.67 3.27
N PRO A 404 -0.39 23.93 3.67
CA PRO A 404 0.07 24.27 5.01
C PRO A 404 -0.89 23.72 6.08
N VAL A 405 -0.38 23.16 7.17
CA VAL A 405 -1.16 22.63 8.29
C VAL A 405 -1.00 23.56 9.50
N ALA A 406 -2.14 24.04 10.01
CA ALA A 406 -2.24 24.86 11.20
C ALA A 406 -2.96 24.10 12.32
N ILE A 407 -2.40 24.19 13.52
CA ILE A 407 -3.00 23.66 14.73
C ILE A 407 -3.88 24.76 15.34
N SER A 408 -5.18 24.53 15.35
CA SER A 408 -6.17 25.38 15.99
C SER A 408 -6.16 25.12 17.50
N ALA A 409 -5.52 26.03 18.23
CA ALA A 409 -5.64 26.07 19.68
C ALA A 409 -7.07 26.47 20.10
N ARG A 410 -7.44 26.13 21.34
CA ARG A 410 -8.72 26.55 21.95
C ARG A 410 -8.89 28.07 21.84
N HIS A 411 -10.03 28.51 21.35
CA HIS A 411 -10.29 29.92 21.11
C HIS A 411 -11.79 30.21 21.00
N ILE A 412 -12.14 31.50 20.98
CA ILE A 412 -13.53 31.94 21.03
C ILE A 412 -13.78 32.99 19.97
N HIS A 413 -14.94 32.90 19.32
CA HIS A 413 -15.52 33.96 18.51
C HIS A 413 -16.71 34.53 19.27
N LEU A 414 -16.82 35.85 19.31
CA LEU A 414 -17.88 36.53 20.06
C LEU A 414 -18.80 37.33 19.15
N THR A 415 -20.03 37.53 19.61
CA THR A 415 -20.93 38.58 19.13
C THR A 415 -20.58 39.94 19.75
N ARG A 416 -21.16 41.00 19.18
CA ARG A 416 -21.06 42.36 19.75
C ARG A 416 -21.64 42.42 21.16
N GLU A 417 -22.85 41.91 21.36
CA GLU A 417 -23.54 41.91 22.65
C GLU A 417 -22.75 41.20 23.74
N THR A 418 -22.17 40.05 23.40
CA THR A 418 -21.35 39.27 24.32
C THR A 418 -20.02 39.96 24.63
N LEU A 419 -19.37 40.59 23.64
CA LEU A 419 -18.17 41.38 23.90
C LEU A 419 -18.46 42.56 24.83
N ASP A 420 -19.54 43.30 24.57
CA ASP A 420 -19.92 44.46 25.37
C ASP A 420 -20.23 44.05 26.83
N THR A 421 -20.83 42.88 27.03
CA THR A 421 -21.06 42.32 28.39
C THR A 421 -19.77 41.95 29.10
N LEU A 422 -18.80 41.38 28.38
CA LEU A 422 -17.57 40.85 28.97
C LEU A 422 -16.50 41.93 29.19
N TYR A 423 -16.48 42.98 28.35
CA TYR A 423 -15.43 44.01 28.32
C TYR A 423 -15.94 45.45 28.50
N GLY A 424 -17.25 45.68 28.46
CA GLY A 424 -17.87 46.99 28.53
C GLY A 424 -18.42 47.46 27.18
N GLU A 425 -19.52 48.22 27.22
CA GLU A 425 -20.23 48.71 26.03
C GLU A 425 -19.30 49.53 25.12
N GLY A 426 -19.25 49.17 23.84
CA GLY A 426 -18.44 49.87 22.84
C GLY A 426 -16.95 49.51 22.87
N HIS A 427 -16.55 48.47 23.62
CA HIS A 427 -15.17 47.98 23.61
C HIS A 427 -14.81 47.42 22.23
N GLU A 428 -13.67 47.83 21.67
CA GLU A 428 -13.17 47.30 20.40
C GLU A 428 -12.01 46.34 20.63
N LEU A 429 -12.05 45.19 19.95
CA LEU A 429 -10.99 44.18 20.04
C LEU A 429 -9.67 44.74 19.54
N LYS A 430 -8.62 44.58 20.33
CA LYS A 430 -7.27 45.02 19.95
C LYS A 430 -6.55 43.90 19.24
N VAL A 431 -6.00 44.19 18.06
CA VAL A 431 -5.24 43.22 17.29
C VAL A 431 -3.93 42.90 18.01
N ARG A 432 -3.78 41.65 18.48
CA ARG A 432 -2.49 41.14 18.99
C ARG A 432 -1.64 40.57 17.86
N LYS A 433 -2.24 39.74 17.00
CA LYS A 433 -1.55 39.05 15.90
C LYS A 433 -2.53 38.71 14.79
N TRP A 434 -2.19 39.07 13.55
CA TRP A 434 -2.92 38.62 12.37
C TRP A 434 -2.74 37.12 12.14
N LEU A 435 -3.83 36.44 11.78
CA LEU A 435 -3.82 35.02 11.43
C LEU A 435 -3.56 34.84 9.93
N SER A 436 -3.25 33.61 9.54
CA SER A 436 -3.05 33.17 8.16
C SER A 436 -4.27 33.47 7.28
N GLN A 437 -5.47 33.28 7.82
CA GLN A 437 -6.72 33.55 7.12
C GLN A 437 -6.96 35.06 6.97
N PRO A 438 -7.16 35.58 5.74
CA PRO A 438 -7.29 37.01 5.47
C PRO A 438 -8.36 37.69 6.34
N GLY A 439 -7.97 38.79 6.98
CA GLY A 439 -8.86 39.59 7.82
C GLY A 439 -9.17 39.02 9.20
N GLN A 440 -8.65 37.84 9.56
CA GLN A 440 -8.79 37.24 10.89
C GLN A 440 -7.59 37.60 11.78
N PHE A 441 -7.83 37.79 13.08
CA PHE A 441 -6.77 38.11 14.03
C PHE A 441 -7.03 37.50 15.41
N ALA A 442 -5.95 37.18 16.14
CA ALA A 442 -6.02 36.95 17.57
C ALA A 442 -6.02 38.30 18.29
N ALA A 443 -6.97 38.50 19.19
CA ALA A 443 -7.14 39.73 19.94
C ALA A 443 -6.19 39.79 21.17
N GLU A 444 -5.96 40.95 21.79
CA GLU A 444 -5.26 41.04 23.09
C GLU A 444 -6.12 40.49 24.23
N GLU A 445 -7.42 40.50 24.03
CA GLU A 445 -8.45 40.07 24.95
C GLU A 445 -8.50 38.54 25.10
N THR A 446 -8.84 38.12 26.32
CA THR A 446 -9.09 36.72 26.67
C THR A 446 -10.25 36.60 27.65
N VAL A 447 -10.94 35.47 27.64
CA VAL A 447 -11.99 35.19 28.62
C VAL A 447 -11.71 33.89 29.34
N THR A 448 -12.36 33.70 30.48
CA THR A 448 -12.38 32.42 31.18
C THR A 448 -13.61 31.65 30.74
N VAL A 449 -13.41 30.41 30.29
CA VAL A 449 -14.48 29.46 29.93
C VAL A 449 -14.72 28.57 31.12
N VAL A 450 -15.95 28.56 31.63
CA VAL A 450 -16.35 27.77 32.79
C VAL A 450 -17.32 26.69 32.35
N GLY A 451 -16.95 25.44 32.60
CA GLY A 451 -17.80 24.26 32.42
C GLY A 451 -18.27 23.70 33.76
N PRO A 452 -19.11 22.63 33.74
CA PRO A 452 -19.65 22.02 34.95
C PRO A 452 -18.61 21.48 35.94
N ARG A 453 -17.42 21.11 35.46
CA ARG A 453 -16.36 20.50 36.29
C ARG A 453 -15.22 21.45 36.63
N ASN A 454 -14.73 22.20 35.65
CA ASN A 454 -13.57 23.08 35.79
C ASN A 454 -13.71 24.33 34.91
N GLN A 455 -12.74 25.22 35.01
CA GLN A 455 -12.61 26.40 34.15
C GLN A 455 -11.25 26.43 33.43
N ILE A 456 -11.23 26.98 32.22
CA ILE A 456 -10.02 27.29 31.46
C ILE A 456 -9.90 28.80 31.39
N GLU A 457 -8.85 29.35 31.97
CA GLU A 457 -8.57 30.78 31.96
C GLU A 457 -7.81 31.20 30.70
N ARG A 458 -7.88 32.50 30.39
CA ARG A 458 -7.09 33.15 29.33
C ARG A 458 -7.34 32.56 27.93
N VAL A 459 -8.54 32.07 27.64
CA VAL A 459 -8.93 31.62 26.30
C VAL A 459 -9.03 32.81 25.37
N ARG A 460 -8.33 32.75 24.24
CA ARG A 460 -8.15 33.86 23.31
C ARG A 460 -9.41 34.15 22.51
N ILE A 461 -9.77 35.43 22.39
CA ILE A 461 -10.80 35.87 21.45
C ILE A 461 -10.17 36.04 20.06
N LEU A 462 -10.82 35.51 19.03
CA LEU A 462 -10.49 35.77 17.63
C LEU A 462 -11.46 36.79 17.04
N GLY A 463 -10.91 37.76 16.32
CA GLY A 463 -11.65 38.74 15.55
C GLY A 463 -11.60 38.43 14.04
N PRO A 464 -12.53 39.01 13.26
CA PRO A 464 -13.56 39.95 13.67
C PRO A 464 -14.72 39.26 14.41
N LEU A 465 -15.56 40.06 15.07
CA LEU A 465 -16.77 39.56 15.72
C LEU A 465 -17.67 38.82 14.73
N ARG A 466 -18.38 37.81 15.23
CA ARG A 466 -19.29 36.95 14.47
C ARG A 466 -20.74 37.25 14.83
N SER A 467 -21.65 36.67 14.05
CA SER A 467 -23.09 36.72 14.32
C SER A 467 -23.53 35.74 15.42
N LYS A 468 -22.65 34.84 15.87
CA LYS A 468 -22.89 33.87 16.94
C LYS A 468 -21.65 33.71 17.80
N ASP A 469 -21.85 33.48 19.09
CA ASP A 469 -20.80 33.08 20.01
C ASP A 469 -20.40 31.63 19.71
N GLN A 470 -19.11 31.36 19.77
CA GLN A 470 -18.58 30.03 19.52
C GLN A 470 -17.30 29.79 20.30
N VAL A 471 -17.26 28.70 21.04
CA VAL A 471 -16.10 28.24 21.80
C VAL A 471 -15.59 26.97 21.15
N GLU A 472 -14.41 27.03 20.54
CA GLU A 472 -13.73 25.86 19.98
C GLU A 472 -12.76 25.29 21.02
N ILE A 473 -12.96 24.02 21.38
CA ILE A 473 -12.15 23.28 22.36
C ILE A 473 -11.69 21.94 21.79
N SER A 474 -10.66 21.32 22.36
CA SER A 474 -10.26 19.95 22.01
C SER A 474 -11.06 18.91 22.81
N ARG A 475 -10.96 17.63 22.41
CA ARG A 475 -11.52 16.48 23.15
C ARG A 475 -11.06 16.47 24.61
N THR A 476 -9.78 16.75 24.83
CA THR A 476 -9.18 16.81 26.16
C THR A 476 -9.80 17.93 27.01
N ASP A 477 -10.07 19.08 26.40
CA ASP A 477 -10.72 20.21 27.06
C ASP A 477 -12.19 19.92 27.40
N GLU A 478 -12.91 19.18 26.55
CA GLU A 478 -14.28 18.69 26.82
C GLU A 478 -14.30 17.90 28.13
N PHE A 479 -13.39 16.94 28.30
CA PHE A 479 -13.31 16.10 29.49
C PHE A 479 -12.95 16.92 30.74
N PHE A 480 -12.05 17.90 30.56
CA PHE A 480 -11.59 18.78 31.63
C PHE A 480 -12.70 19.71 32.12
N LEU A 481 -13.40 20.40 31.20
CA LEU A 481 -14.51 21.30 31.50
C LEU A 481 -15.78 20.55 31.93
N GLY A 482 -15.94 19.30 31.52
CA GLY A 482 -17.15 18.51 31.73
C GLY A 482 -18.28 18.88 30.76
N ILE A 483 -17.94 19.25 29.52
CA ILE A 483 -18.89 19.66 28.46
C ILE A 483 -18.79 18.68 27.30
N ASP A 484 -19.87 17.97 26.97
CA ASP A 484 -19.93 17.02 25.85
C ASP A 484 -20.10 17.73 24.50
N ALA A 485 -19.01 18.32 24.01
CA ALA A 485 -19.01 19.18 22.83
C ALA A 485 -18.97 18.36 21.53
N PRO A 486 -19.98 18.46 20.64
CA PRO A 486 -19.99 17.68 19.41
C PRO A 486 -18.95 18.18 18.40
N VAL A 487 -18.51 17.28 17.52
CA VAL A 487 -17.72 17.66 16.33
C VAL A 487 -18.62 18.37 15.32
N ARG A 488 -18.28 19.61 14.96
CA ARG A 488 -19.08 20.48 14.08
C ARG A 488 -18.22 21.31 13.14
N GLU A 489 -18.77 21.73 12.01
CA GLU A 489 -18.14 22.77 11.19
C GLU A 489 -18.12 24.10 11.97
N SER A 490 -17.00 24.82 11.92
CA SER A 490 -16.92 26.17 12.50
C SER A 490 -18.01 27.07 11.90
N GLY A 491 -18.82 27.68 12.78
CA GLY A 491 -20.02 28.46 12.45
C GLY A 491 -21.35 27.69 12.56
N LYS A 492 -21.33 26.37 12.82
CA LYS A 492 -22.54 25.53 13.02
C LYS A 492 -22.70 25.15 14.49
N VAL A 493 -23.19 26.11 15.27
CA VAL A 493 -23.31 26.01 16.73
C VAL A 493 -24.70 25.58 17.22
N GLU A 494 -25.66 25.37 16.32
CA GLU A 494 -27.02 25.00 16.72
C GLU A 494 -27.06 23.61 17.38
N ASN A 495 -27.83 23.48 18.47
CA ASN A 495 -27.95 22.24 19.26
C ASN A 495 -26.60 21.75 19.80
N THR A 496 -25.76 22.68 20.24
CA THR A 496 -24.51 22.39 20.93
C THR A 496 -24.62 22.82 22.40
N PRO A 497 -23.81 22.26 23.30
CA PRO A 497 -23.81 22.72 24.68
C PRO A 497 -23.39 24.18 24.80
N GLY A 498 -23.94 24.85 25.81
CA GLY A 498 -23.50 26.16 26.27
C GLY A 498 -22.36 26.10 27.29
N CYS A 499 -21.88 27.27 27.70
CA CYS A 499 -20.96 27.43 28.82
C CYS A 499 -21.05 28.84 29.40
N LYS A 500 -20.39 29.07 30.53
CA LYS A 500 -20.26 30.41 31.09
C LYS A 500 -18.94 31.04 30.67
N LEU A 501 -19.00 32.27 30.18
CA LEU A 501 -17.83 33.09 29.85
C LEU A 501 -17.67 34.21 30.88
N ILE A 502 -16.45 34.44 31.34
CA ILE A 502 -16.12 35.51 32.30
C ILE A 502 -15.05 36.41 31.71
N GLY A 503 -15.34 37.70 31.63
CA GLY A 503 -14.45 38.77 31.21
C GLY A 503 -14.19 39.76 32.36
N PRO A 504 -13.37 40.80 32.13
CA PRO A 504 -13.02 41.77 33.16
C PRO A 504 -14.20 42.64 33.62
N ALA A 505 -15.20 42.89 32.76
CA ALA A 505 -16.34 43.75 33.08
C ALA A 505 -17.60 42.98 33.50
N GLY A 506 -17.67 41.67 33.24
CA GLY A 506 -18.86 40.88 33.52
C GLY A 506 -18.75 39.41 33.12
N SER A 507 -19.87 38.68 33.21
CA SER A 507 -19.98 37.30 32.77
C SER A 507 -21.29 37.06 32.04
N VAL A 508 -21.29 36.10 31.12
CA VAL A 508 -22.46 35.73 30.31
C VAL A 508 -22.53 34.20 30.21
N ASP A 509 -23.74 33.66 30.31
CA ASP A 509 -24.05 32.26 30.08
C ASP A 509 -24.56 32.13 28.64
N ILE A 510 -23.79 31.49 27.76
CA ILE A 510 -24.22 31.21 26.40
C ILE A 510 -24.99 29.87 26.40
N GLU A 511 -26.16 29.84 25.76
CA GLU A 511 -27.04 28.65 25.75
C GLU A 511 -26.53 27.53 24.83
N ASP A 512 -25.93 27.92 23.71
CA ASP A 512 -25.23 27.07 22.75
C ASP A 512 -23.95 27.77 22.27
N GLY A 513 -23.01 27.02 21.68
CA GLY A 513 -21.77 27.60 21.15
C GLY A 513 -20.52 26.73 21.30
N VAL A 514 -20.53 25.71 22.15
CA VAL A 514 -19.32 24.91 22.44
C VAL A 514 -19.18 23.73 21.49
N ILE A 515 -18.09 23.68 20.73
CA ILE A 515 -17.83 22.64 19.73
C ILE A 515 -16.39 22.12 19.78
N CYS A 516 -16.21 20.88 19.32
CA CYS A 516 -14.93 20.44 18.75
C CYS A 516 -14.94 20.75 17.25
N ALA A 517 -13.96 21.47 16.75
CA ALA A 517 -13.93 21.84 15.32
C ALA A 517 -13.70 20.61 14.44
N TRP A 518 -14.53 20.42 13.42
CA TRP A 518 -14.27 19.43 12.38
C TRP A 518 -13.07 19.90 11.56
N ARG A 519 -12.00 19.09 11.52
CA ARG A 519 -10.84 19.29 10.65
C ARG A 519 -11.24 19.61 9.21
N HIS A 520 -10.63 20.63 8.64
CA HIS A 520 -11.02 21.17 7.33
C HIS A 520 -9.85 21.84 6.60
N ILE A 521 -10.01 22.07 5.31
CA ILE A 521 -9.09 22.86 4.49
C ILE A 521 -9.83 24.07 3.95
N HIS A 522 -9.26 25.25 4.17
CA HIS A 522 -9.66 26.48 3.49
C HIS A 522 -8.99 26.53 2.11
N MET A 523 -9.77 26.86 1.07
CA MET A 523 -9.29 26.97 -0.32
C MET A 523 -9.91 28.18 -1.00
N THR A 524 -9.15 28.84 -1.89
CA THR A 524 -9.76 29.69 -2.92
C THR A 524 -10.40 28.84 -4.02
N PRO A 525 -11.29 29.38 -4.87
CA PRO A 525 -11.78 28.66 -6.04
C PRO A 525 -10.65 28.19 -6.98
N GLU A 526 -9.55 28.94 -7.07
CA GLU A 526 -8.37 28.56 -7.85
C GLU A 526 -7.63 27.37 -7.21
N ASP A 527 -7.46 27.36 -5.88
CA ASP A 527 -6.88 26.22 -5.17
C ASP A 527 -7.74 24.96 -5.35
N ALA A 528 -9.05 25.07 -5.15
CA ALA A 528 -9.97 23.95 -5.31
C ALA A 528 -9.90 23.34 -6.73
N LEU A 529 -9.85 24.21 -7.75
CA LEU A 529 -9.65 23.79 -9.14
C LEU A 529 -8.30 23.10 -9.34
N ARG A 530 -7.22 23.67 -8.80
CA ARG A 530 -5.86 23.08 -8.87
C ARG A 530 -5.83 21.69 -8.25
N PHE A 531 -6.46 21.50 -7.09
CA PHE A 531 -6.52 20.23 -6.38
C PHE A 531 -7.59 19.25 -6.90
N GLY A 532 -8.46 19.68 -7.82
CA GLY A 532 -9.53 18.84 -8.38
C GLY A 532 -10.67 18.52 -7.39
N VAL A 533 -10.93 19.40 -6.42
CA VAL A 533 -11.96 19.25 -5.38
C VAL A 533 -12.99 20.38 -5.44
N GLN A 534 -14.15 20.19 -4.80
CA GLN A 534 -15.24 21.18 -4.71
C GLN A 534 -15.54 21.55 -3.26
N ASP A 535 -16.25 22.66 -3.06
CA ASP A 535 -16.76 23.01 -1.72
C ASP A 535 -17.59 21.85 -1.16
N ARG A 536 -17.40 21.56 0.12
CA ARG A 536 -18.05 20.46 0.86
C ARG A 536 -17.56 19.05 0.54
N ASP A 537 -16.56 18.87 -0.32
CA ASP A 537 -15.92 17.56 -0.46
C ASP A 537 -15.27 17.13 0.86
N VAL A 538 -15.24 15.82 1.09
CA VAL A 538 -14.55 15.23 2.25
C VAL A 538 -13.41 14.37 1.73
N VAL A 539 -12.20 14.74 2.11
CA VAL A 539 -10.96 14.22 1.51
C VAL A 539 -10.04 13.56 2.55
N GLU A 540 -8.99 12.93 2.04
CA GLU A 540 -7.87 12.43 2.83
C GLU A 540 -6.61 13.26 2.58
N VAL A 541 -5.95 13.69 3.66
CA VAL A 541 -4.72 14.48 3.59
C VAL A 541 -3.60 13.71 4.26
N SER A 542 -2.52 13.46 3.52
CA SER A 542 -1.31 12.87 4.07
C SER A 542 -0.40 13.97 4.60
N VAL A 543 -0.01 13.92 5.87
CA VAL A 543 0.92 14.86 6.50
C VAL A 543 2.16 14.09 6.98
N GLY A 544 3.35 14.65 6.75
CA GLY A 544 4.64 14.05 7.11
C GLY A 544 5.53 13.68 5.91
N GLY A 545 6.84 13.60 6.16
CA GLY A 545 7.86 13.18 5.19
C GLY A 545 7.88 11.67 4.93
N ALA A 546 8.71 11.25 3.96
CA ALA A 546 8.74 9.90 3.37
C ALA A 546 8.89 8.71 4.35
N GLU A 547 9.26 8.94 5.61
CA GLU A 547 9.52 7.87 6.59
C GLU A 547 8.33 7.59 7.55
N ARG A 548 7.41 8.54 7.75
CA ARG A 548 6.19 8.37 8.59
C ARG A 548 5.07 9.32 8.15
N SER A 549 4.38 8.99 7.06
CA SER A 549 3.18 9.73 6.69
C SER A 549 1.97 9.30 7.53
N LEU A 550 1.29 10.28 8.13
CA LEU A 550 -0.01 10.11 8.78
C LEU A 550 -1.09 10.58 7.80
N THR A 551 -2.15 9.79 7.63
CA THR A 551 -3.29 10.20 6.81
C THR A 551 -4.44 10.68 7.71
N PHE A 552 -4.78 11.96 7.61
CA PHE A 552 -6.02 12.50 8.13
C PHE A 552 -7.15 12.18 7.16
N GLY A 553 -8.02 11.25 7.54
CA GLY A 553 -9.31 11.05 6.87
C GLY A 553 -10.36 12.04 7.37
N ASN A 554 -11.49 12.10 6.66
CA ASN A 554 -12.63 12.96 6.98
C ASN A 554 -12.27 14.45 7.07
N VAL A 555 -11.51 14.99 6.12
CA VAL A 555 -11.16 16.42 6.09
C VAL A 555 -12.11 17.18 5.18
N LEU A 556 -12.85 18.15 5.71
CA LEU A 556 -13.85 18.91 4.95
C LEU A 556 -13.19 20.01 4.10
N ILE A 557 -13.52 20.12 2.81
CA ILE A 557 -13.12 21.22 1.94
C ILE A 557 -14.08 22.40 2.10
N ARG A 558 -13.54 23.60 2.31
CA ARG A 558 -14.29 24.87 2.39
C ARG A 558 -13.72 25.85 1.36
N VAL A 559 -14.52 26.22 0.37
CA VAL A 559 -14.09 27.10 -0.73
C VAL A 559 -14.69 28.50 -0.56
N SER A 560 -13.84 29.53 -0.61
CA SER A 560 -14.25 30.93 -0.63
C SER A 560 -13.14 31.80 -1.21
N GLU A 561 -13.50 32.86 -1.94
CA GLU A 561 -12.52 33.86 -2.41
C GLU A 561 -11.79 34.58 -1.26
N LYS A 562 -12.32 34.51 -0.04
CA LYS A 562 -11.74 35.15 1.15
C LYS A 562 -10.74 34.28 1.91
N TYR A 563 -10.54 33.04 1.48
CA TYR A 563 -9.69 32.08 2.18
C TYR A 563 -8.24 32.11 1.67
N ALA A 564 -7.33 31.69 2.53
CA ALA A 564 -5.98 31.28 2.15
C ALA A 564 -5.84 29.77 2.35
N LEU A 565 -5.08 29.11 1.47
CA LEU A 565 -4.85 27.66 1.51
C LEU A 565 -4.23 27.23 2.85
N GLU A 566 -5.01 26.54 3.69
CA GLU A 566 -4.53 26.03 4.98
C GLU A 566 -5.46 24.92 5.51
N MET A 567 -4.87 23.84 6.02
CA MET A 567 -5.56 22.78 6.73
C MET A 567 -5.58 23.10 8.23
N HIS A 568 -6.75 23.02 8.85
CA HIS A 568 -6.94 23.21 10.28
C HIS A 568 -7.23 21.88 10.97
N ILE A 569 -6.43 21.57 11.98
CA ILE A 569 -6.62 20.44 12.91
C ILE A 569 -6.66 20.94 14.35
N ASP A 570 -7.26 20.18 15.26
CA ASP A 570 -7.26 20.56 16.67
C ASP A 570 -5.93 20.24 17.38
N THR A 571 -5.79 20.69 18.63
CA THR A 571 -4.57 20.51 19.42
C THR A 571 -4.27 19.05 19.76
N ASP A 572 -5.29 18.23 20.00
CA ASP A 572 -5.12 16.81 20.32
C ASP A 572 -4.70 16.04 19.06
N GLU A 573 -5.28 16.37 17.92
CA GLU A 573 -4.92 15.86 16.59
C GLU A 573 -3.46 16.21 16.25
N GLY A 574 -3.05 17.47 16.46
CA GLY A 574 -1.68 17.91 16.23
C GLY A 574 -0.67 17.18 17.14
N ASN A 575 -0.97 17.05 18.43
CA ASN A 575 -0.12 16.35 19.39
C ASN A 575 -0.02 14.85 19.07
N ALA A 576 -1.14 14.20 18.75
CA ALA A 576 -1.17 12.77 18.39
C ALA A 576 -0.41 12.48 17.09
N ALA A 577 -0.35 13.47 16.19
CA ALA A 577 0.34 13.39 14.92
C ALA A 577 1.79 13.87 14.95
N GLU A 578 2.28 14.37 16.09
CA GLU A 578 3.60 15.01 16.24
C GLU A 578 3.82 16.18 15.24
N ILE A 579 2.75 16.88 14.86
CA ILE A 579 2.78 17.98 13.89
C ILE A 579 3.24 19.27 14.56
N GLN A 580 4.08 20.03 13.86
CA GLN A 580 4.47 21.39 14.25
C GLN A 580 3.79 22.44 13.36
N PRO A 581 3.53 23.66 13.87
CA PRO A 581 3.02 24.76 13.05
C PRO A 581 3.94 25.03 11.85
N GLY A 582 3.40 24.95 10.64
CA GLY A 582 4.16 25.13 9.39
C GLY A 582 4.49 23.84 8.64
N ASP A 583 4.17 22.67 9.19
CA ASP A 583 4.18 21.42 8.45
C ASP A 583 3.19 21.46 7.28
N THR A 584 3.45 20.66 6.25
CA THR A 584 2.62 20.62 5.06
C THR A 584 2.04 19.24 4.78
N GLY A 585 0.81 19.20 4.31
CA GLY A 585 0.13 18.02 3.81
C GLY A 585 0.06 17.96 2.29
N VAL A 586 -0.17 16.76 1.75
CA VAL A 586 -0.50 16.53 0.35
C VAL A 586 -1.86 15.88 0.27
N LEU A 587 -2.73 16.44 -0.57
CA LEU A 587 -4.01 15.86 -0.90
C LEU A 587 -3.78 14.51 -1.58
N MET A 588 -4.36 13.45 -1.02
CA MET A 588 -4.24 12.14 -1.64
C MET A 588 -5.06 12.12 -2.93
N ASN A 589 -4.37 12.05 -4.07
CA ASN A 589 -5.02 12.01 -5.38
C ASN A 589 -5.89 10.75 -5.47
N THR A 590 -7.21 10.93 -5.30
CA THR A 590 -8.20 9.91 -5.62
C THR A 590 -8.38 9.92 -7.12
N GLY A 591 -7.48 9.25 -7.85
CA GLY A 591 -7.46 9.25 -9.31
C GLY A 591 -8.74 8.71 -9.95
N SER A 592 -9.76 9.55 -10.09
CA SER A 592 -10.98 9.29 -10.85
C SER A 592 -11.65 10.62 -11.20
N THR A 593 -11.67 10.96 -12.48
CA THR A 593 -12.63 11.91 -13.04
C THR A 593 -14.05 11.33 -12.93
N GLY A 594 -14.97 12.03 -12.25
CA GLY A 594 -16.42 11.91 -12.45
C GLY A 594 -17.27 11.32 -11.30
N HIS A 595 -18.07 12.20 -10.69
CA HIS A 595 -19.31 12.01 -9.91
C HIS A 595 -19.26 11.54 -8.45
N LEU A 596 -19.61 12.49 -7.56
CA LEU A 596 -20.04 12.30 -6.18
C LEU A 596 -21.20 11.29 -6.07
N VAL A 597 -20.95 10.17 -5.39
CA VAL A 597 -22.03 9.36 -4.81
C VAL A 597 -22.35 9.93 -3.43
N LYS A 598 -23.49 10.62 -3.35
CA LYS A 598 -24.10 11.13 -2.13
C LYS A 598 -24.25 9.97 -1.12
N ARG A 599 -23.35 9.86 -0.13
CA ARG A 599 -23.51 8.89 0.96
C ARG A 599 -24.70 9.35 1.80
N LYS A 600 -25.87 8.75 1.59
CA LYS A 600 -27.01 8.90 2.51
C LYS A 600 -26.55 8.40 3.87
N LEU A 601 -26.41 9.31 4.83
CA LEU A 601 -26.40 8.97 6.24
C LEU A 601 -27.75 8.30 6.54
N SER A 602 -27.73 7.00 6.75
CA SER A 602 -28.86 6.28 7.34
C SER A 602 -29.03 6.84 8.75
N VAL A 603 -30.07 7.65 8.93
CA VAL A 603 -30.54 8.04 10.26
C VAL A 603 -30.93 6.76 10.98
N VAL A 604 -30.26 6.51 12.10
CA VAL A 604 -30.59 5.45 13.06
C VAL A 604 -32.04 5.65 13.52
N ARG A 605 -32.83 4.58 13.46
CA ARG A 605 -33.93 4.35 14.40
C ARG A 605 -33.63 3.07 15.17
#